data_AF-A0A8S9TF70-F1
#
_entry.id   AF-A0A8S9TF70-F1
#
_cell.length_a   1.000
_cell.length_b   1.000
_cell.length_c   1.000
_cell.angle_alpha   90.00
_cell.angle_beta   90.00
_cell.angle_gamma   90.00
#
_symmetry.space_group_name_H-M   'P 1'
#
loop_
_entity.id
_entity.type
_entity.pdbx_description
1 polymer ?
#
loop_
_entity_poly.entity_id
_entity_poly.type
_entity_poly.pdbx_seq_one_letter_code
_entity_poly.pdbx_strand_id
1 'polypeptide(L)'
;MTSAKSFSLNQLDLKLKKYLNYKHGFFIEAGANDGINQSNTLYFEKNQNWKGLLIEPIAELAYRCKINRPKCIIENCALVHFDYESNYIEMRYSNLMSLVKGAMKSEEKEIEHIRRGCELQDIESYEVQVPARTLNSILEQHIIEKIDFLSLDVEGFELSVLQGIDFDKYRPAWMLVEARYRDEIDSFLKQLYEPVAELSHHDVLYKNLKF
;
A
#
# COMPACT_ATOMS: atom_id res chain seq x y z
N MET A 1 -29.06 14.40 -0.01
CA MET A 1 -27.57 14.32 -0.04
C MET A 1 -27.23 12.92 -0.50
N THR A 2 -26.67 12.77 -1.70
CA THR A 2 -26.16 11.47 -2.16
C THR A 2 -24.98 11.10 -1.27
N SER A 3 -25.05 9.93 -0.60
CA SER A 3 -23.89 9.41 0.15
C SER A 3 -22.72 9.27 -0.81
N ALA A 4 -21.54 9.72 -0.39
CA ALA A 4 -20.33 9.53 -1.18
C ALA A 4 -20.09 8.02 -1.35
N LYS A 5 -19.94 7.55 -2.58
CA LYS A 5 -19.61 6.16 -2.87
C LYS A 5 -18.19 5.86 -2.36
N SER A 6 -18.08 4.87 -1.47
CA SER A 6 -16.81 4.28 -1.03
C SER A 6 -16.27 3.32 -2.08
N PHE A 7 -14.95 3.28 -2.23
CA PHE A 7 -14.23 2.28 -3.02
C PHE A 7 -13.35 1.37 -2.15
N SER A 8 -13.08 1.80 -0.92
CA SER A 8 -12.22 1.10 0.03
C SER A 8 -12.95 0.03 0.84
N LEU A 9 -12.18 -0.93 1.37
CA LEU A 9 -12.63 -1.80 2.46
C LEU A 9 -12.92 -0.96 3.70
N ASN A 10 -13.91 -1.35 4.51
CA ASN A 10 -14.26 -0.67 5.76
C ASN A 10 -14.54 0.85 5.63
N GLN A 11 -14.77 1.36 4.40
CA GLN A 11 -14.97 2.78 4.09
C GLN A 11 -13.81 3.67 4.59
N LEU A 12 -12.58 3.16 4.56
CA LEU A 12 -11.36 3.88 4.92
C LEU A 12 -11.20 5.21 4.16
N ASP A 13 -11.45 5.23 2.85
CA ASP A 13 -11.45 6.43 2.02
C ASP A 13 -12.37 7.54 2.56
N LEU A 14 -13.59 7.19 2.98
CA LEU A 14 -14.53 8.13 3.58
C LEU A 14 -14.09 8.57 4.99
N LYS A 15 -13.49 7.68 5.78
CA LYS A 15 -12.93 8.01 7.10
C LYS A 15 -11.71 8.93 7.00
N LEU A 16 -10.89 8.76 5.96
CA LEU A 16 -9.71 9.57 5.66
C LEU A 16 -10.07 11.00 5.24
N LYS A 17 -11.27 11.21 4.67
CA LYS A 17 -11.71 12.51 4.15
C LYS A 17 -11.59 13.67 5.13
N LYS A 18 -11.75 13.44 6.44
CA LYS A 18 -11.60 14.51 7.46
C LYS A 18 -10.15 14.98 7.64
N TYR A 19 -9.17 14.14 7.30
CA TYR A 19 -7.74 14.45 7.38
C TYR A 19 -7.20 14.93 6.03
N LEU A 20 -7.67 14.32 4.94
CA LEU A 20 -7.29 14.63 3.55
C LEU A 20 -8.36 15.50 2.89
N ASN A 21 -8.69 16.64 3.50
CA ASN A 21 -9.82 17.49 3.10
C ASN A 21 -9.44 18.61 2.11
N TYR A 22 -8.47 18.35 1.23
CA TYR A 22 -7.95 19.35 0.29
C TYR A 22 -7.83 18.78 -1.13
N LYS A 23 -7.63 19.66 -2.11
CA LYS A 23 -7.55 19.30 -3.53
C LYS A 23 -6.11 19.26 -4.03
N HIS A 24 -5.91 18.60 -5.16
CA HIS A 24 -4.63 18.58 -5.89
C HIS A 24 -3.46 17.96 -5.10
N GLY A 25 -3.75 16.97 -4.25
CA GLY A 25 -2.70 16.20 -3.58
C GLY A 25 -2.06 15.15 -4.49
N PHE A 26 -0.97 14.57 -4.01
CA PHE A 26 -0.32 13.39 -4.60
C PHE A 26 -0.36 12.20 -3.65
N PHE A 27 -0.95 11.08 -4.07
CA PHE A 27 -0.97 9.84 -3.29
C PHE A 27 -0.01 8.79 -3.84
N ILE A 28 0.38 7.87 -2.97
CA ILE A 28 0.97 6.58 -3.32
C ILE A 28 0.08 5.49 -2.73
N GLU A 29 -0.23 4.46 -3.49
CA GLU A 29 -0.94 3.27 -3.03
C GLU A 29 -0.09 2.04 -3.36
N ALA A 30 0.48 1.44 -2.31
CA ALA A 30 1.20 0.16 -2.39
C ALA A 30 0.25 -0.96 -1.99
N GLY A 31 0.12 -1.97 -2.86
CA GLY A 31 -0.96 -2.96 -2.81
C GLY A 31 -2.20 -2.51 -3.58
N ALA A 32 -2.00 -1.97 -4.78
CA ALA A 32 -3.07 -1.31 -5.53
C ALA A 32 -4.13 -2.27 -6.12
N ASN A 33 -3.87 -3.58 -6.16
CA ASN A 33 -4.75 -4.58 -6.74
C ASN A 33 -5.16 -4.20 -8.19
N ASP A 34 -6.45 -4.16 -8.53
CA ASP A 34 -6.93 -3.73 -9.85
C ASP A 34 -7.10 -2.20 -9.98
N GLY A 35 -6.71 -1.46 -8.94
CA GLY A 35 -6.81 -0.01 -8.83
C GLY A 35 -8.21 0.49 -8.45
N ILE A 36 -9.23 -0.37 -8.38
CA ILE A 36 -10.61 0.03 -8.07
C ILE A 36 -11.08 -0.62 -6.78
N ASN A 37 -11.05 -1.95 -6.73
CA ASN A 37 -11.60 -2.72 -5.64
C ASN A 37 -10.73 -2.58 -4.40
N GLN A 38 -11.36 -2.14 -3.31
CA GLN A 38 -10.73 -1.86 -2.03
C GLN A 38 -9.72 -0.71 -2.05
N SER A 39 -9.72 0.14 -3.10
CA SER A 39 -8.77 1.25 -3.17
C SER A 39 -9.04 2.32 -2.12
N ASN A 40 -8.01 2.68 -1.39
CA ASN A 40 -8.01 3.77 -0.42
C ASN A 40 -7.83 5.14 -1.08
N THR A 41 -7.37 5.21 -2.34
CA THR A 41 -7.03 6.47 -3.02
C THR A 41 -7.97 6.89 -4.14
N LEU A 42 -8.76 5.95 -4.70
CA LEU A 42 -9.63 6.22 -5.85
C LEU A 42 -10.66 7.34 -5.58
N TYR A 43 -11.13 7.46 -4.33
CA TYR A 43 -12.00 8.55 -3.92
C TYR A 43 -11.35 9.92 -4.12
N PHE A 44 -10.09 10.07 -3.71
CA PHE A 44 -9.35 11.34 -3.78
C PHE A 44 -9.00 11.71 -5.21
N GLU A 45 -8.64 10.73 -6.05
CA GLU A 45 -8.46 10.96 -7.49
C GLU A 45 -9.74 11.52 -8.12
N LYS A 46 -10.89 10.85 -7.92
CA LYS A 46 -12.16 11.21 -8.57
C LYS A 46 -12.77 12.50 -8.06
N ASN A 47 -12.66 12.78 -6.76
CA ASN A 47 -13.42 13.85 -6.12
C ASN A 47 -12.57 15.06 -5.73
N GLN A 48 -11.26 14.91 -5.62
CA GLN A 48 -10.36 15.96 -5.17
C GLN A 48 -9.26 16.30 -6.19
N ASN A 49 -9.30 15.68 -7.38
CA ASN A 49 -8.33 15.90 -8.46
C ASN A 49 -6.89 15.60 -8.02
N TRP A 50 -6.74 14.58 -7.17
CA TRP A 50 -5.42 14.08 -6.80
C TRP A 50 -4.82 13.28 -7.95
N LYS A 51 -3.50 13.29 -8.03
CA LYS A 51 -2.71 12.40 -8.89
C LYS A 51 -2.03 11.37 -8.01
N GLY A 52 -1.51 10.31 -8.61
CA GLY A 52 -0.72 9.40 -7.79
C GLY A 52 -0.04 8.27 -8.54
N LEU A 53 0.62 7.47 -7.72
CA LEU A 53 1.40 6.29 -8.07
C LEU A 53 0.72 5.07 -7.48
N LEU A 54 0.47 4.06 -8.32
CA LEU A 54 -0.05 2.75 -7.93
C LEU A 54 1.06 1.72 -8.09
N ILE A 55 1.27 0.91 -7.07
CA ILE A 55 2.32 -0.10 -7.04
C ILE A 55 1.67 -1.45 -6.78
N GLU A 56 1.84 -2.37 -7.71
CA GLU A 56 1.19 -3.68 -7.71
C GLU A 56 2.15 -4.76 -8.27
N PRO A 57 2.57 -5.76 -7.48
CA PRO A 57 3.53 -6.77 -7.94
C PRO A 57 2.98 -7.72 -9.01
N ILE A 58 1.67 -7.97 -9.05
CA ILE A 58 1.10 -8.95 -9.98
C ILE A 58 0.81 -8.29 -11.33
N ALA A 59 1.49 -8.76 -12.38
CA ALA A 59 1.46 -8.14 -13.70
C ALA A 59 0.05 -7.95 -14.27
N GLU A 60 -0.84 -8.93 -14.07
CA GLU A 60 -2.24 -8.83 -14.50
C GLU A 60 -2.99 -7.70 -13.77
N LEU A 61 -2.81 -7.58 -12.45
CA LEU A 61 -3.43 -6.56 -11.62
C LEU A 61 -2.87 -5.17 -11.93
N ALA A 62 -1.55 -5.04 -12.11
CA ALA A 62 -0.91 -3.81 -12.56
C ALA A 62 -1.40 -3.39 -13.96
N TYR A 63 -1.63 -4.34 -14.87
CA TYR A 63 -2.24 -4.06 -16.17
C TYR A 63 -3.68 -3.54 -16.02
N ARG A 64 -4.48 -4.12 -15.13
CA ARG A 64 -5.82 -3.62 -14.80
C ARG A 64 -5.76 -2.21 -14.18
N CYS A 65 -4.82 -1.93 -13.29
CA CYS A 65 -4.58 -0.59 -12.76
C CYS A 65 -4.37 0.42 -13.90
N LYS A 66 -3.56 0.08 -14.90
CA LYS A 66 -3.31 0.95 -16.06
C LYS A 66 -4.56 1.23 -16.89
N ILE A 67 -5.43 0.23 -17.07
CA ILE A 67 -6.71 0.40 -17.77
C ILE A 67 -7.68 1.25 -16.94
N ASN A 68 -7.81 0.93 -15.66
CA ASN A 68 -8.81 1.52 -14.76
C ASN A 68 -8.46 2.94 -14.33
N ARG A 69 -7.16 3.25 -14.22
CA ARG A 69 -6.64 4.52 -13.71
C ARG A 69 -5.51 5.06 -14.61
N PRO A 70 -5.79 5.36 -15.89
CA PRO A 70 -4.79 5.69 -16.90
C PRO A 70 -4.05 7.02 -16.66
N LYS A 71 -4.49 7.81 -15.68
CA LYS A 71 -3.81 9.05 -15.26
C LYS A 71 -2.80 8.83 -14.14
N CYS A 72 -2.81 7.67 -13.50
CA CYS A 72 -1.84 7.31 -12.48
C CYS A 72 -0.56 6.78 -13.11
N ILE A 73 0.55 6.98 -12.39
CA ILE A 73 1.79 6.25 -12.65
C ILE A 73 1.59 4.83 -12.12
N ILE A 74 1.98 3.81 -12.89
CA ILE A 74 1.83 2.41 -12.51
C ILE A 74 3.21 1.76 -12.47
N GLU A 75 3.53 1.11 -11.36
CA GLU A 75 4.76 0.31 -11.20
C GLU A 75 4.40 -1.14 -10.90
N ASN A 76 4.93 -2.06 -11.71
CA ASN A 76 4.71 -3.49 -11.55
C ASN A 76 5.90 -4.13 -10.81
N CYS A 77 5.91 -4.00 -9.50
CA CYS A 77 6.97 -4.53 -8.64
C CYS A 77 6.48 -4.71 -7.20
N ALA A 78 7.18 -5.54 -6.44
CA ALA A 78 7.09 -5.59 -4.99
C ALA A 78 8.05 -4.56 -4.38
N LEU A 79 7.63 -3.97 -3.26
CA LEU A 79 8.44 -3.02 -2.52
C LEU A 79 9.31 -3.73 -1.48
N VAL A 80 10.57 -3.33 -1.38
CA VAL A 80 11.57 -3.94 -0.48
C VAL A 80 12.41 -2.89 0.24
N HIS A 81 13.08 -3.31 1.31
CA HIS A 81 14.04 -2.50 2.07
C HIS A 81 15.33 -2.20 1.26
N PHE A 82 16.12 -1.21 1.71
CA PHE A 82 17.34 -0.78 1.01
C PHE A 82 18.38 -1.89 0.82
N ASP A 83 18.58 -2.74 1.82
CA ASP A 83 19.58 -3.81 1.79
C ASP A 83 19.12 -5.08 1.05
N TYR A 84 18.03 -5.04 0.29
CA TYR A 84 17.54 -6.20 -0.45
C TYR A 84 18.42 -6.45 -1.69
N GLU A 85 19.09 -7.60 -1.74
CA GLU A 85 20.15 -7.87 -2.72
C GLU A 85 19.65 -8.44 -4.07
N SER A 86 18.41 -8.92 -4.13
CA SER A 86 17.85 -9.56 -5.32
C SER A 86 17.03 -8.59 -6.18
N ASN A 87 17.04 -8.78 -7.50
CA ASN A 87 16.16 -8.04 -8.42
C ASN A 87 14.72 -8.58 -8.42
N TYR A 88 14.48 -9.74 -7.80
CA TYR A 88 13.20 -10.42 -7.80
C TYR A 88 12.89 -10.98 -6.41
N ILE A 89 11.59 -11.03 -6.09
CA ILE A 89 11.07 -11.67 -4.88
C ILE A 89 10.06 -12.75 -5.24
N GLU A 90 10.09 -13.85 -4.49
CA GLU A 90 9.15 -14.97 -4.62
C GLU A 90 7.88 -14.68 -3.81
N MET A 91 6.74 -14.70 -4.47
CA MET A 91 5.41 -14.48 -3.90
C MET A 91 4.53 -15.71 -4.10
N ARG A 92 3.66 -15.97 -3.14
CA ARG A 92 2.51 -16.85 -3.31
C ARG A 92 1.27 -16.01 -3.54
N TYR A 93 0.78 -16.04 -4.77
CA TYR A 93 -0.42 -15.33 -5.16
C TYR A 93 -1.66 -16.05 -4.66
N SER A 94 -2.58 -15.31 -4.04
CA SER A 94 -3.93 -15.73 -3.63
C SER A 94 -4.89 -14.52 -3.70
N ASN A 95 -4.86 -13.80 -4.83
CA ASN A 95 -5.64 -12.59 -5.10
C ASN A 95 -5.55 -11.56 -3.96
N LEU A 96 -6.64 -11.22 -3.27
CA LEU A 96 -6.63 -10.21 -2.20
C LEU A 96 -5.86 -10.64 -0.94
N MET A 97 -5.40 -11.88 -0.86
CA MET A 97 -4.63 -12.43 0.27
C MET A 97 -3.29 -12.99 -0.21
N SER A 98 -2.74 -12.40 -1.27
CA SER A 98 -1.43 -12.75 -1.81
C SER A 98 -0.33 -12.34 -0.82
N LEU A 99 0.63 -13.23 -0.59
CA LEU A 99 1.70 -12.99 0.37
C LEU A 99 3.07 -13.20 -0.28
N VAL A 100 4.05 -12.40 0.12
CA VAL A 100 5.46 -12.76 -0.10
C VAL A 100 5.83 -13.85 0.92
N LYS A 101 6.65 -14.81 0.50
CA LYS A 101 7.10 -15.91 1.36
C LYS A 101 7.81 -15.39 2.62
N GLY A 102 7.33 -15.78 3.80
CA GLY A 102 7.88 -15.32 5.07
C GLY A 102 7.29 -14.00 5.60
N ALA A 103 6.19 -13.47 5.05
CA ALA A 103 5.49 -12.31 5.66
C ALA A 103 4.93 -12.62 7.06
N MET A 104 4.72 -13.90 7.36
CA MET A 104 4.13 -14.32 8.61
C MET A 104 5.17 -14.81 9.60
N LYS A 105 4.91 -14.58 10.90
CA LYS A 105 5.76 -15.04 12.01
C LYS A 105 5.95 -16.56 12.09
N SER A 106 5.24 -17.33 11.28
CA SER A 106 5.34 -18.78 11.20
C SER A 106 4.76 -19.28 9.87
N GLU A 107 5.35 -20.34 9.32
CA GLU A 107 4.90 -20.98 8.08
C GLU A 107 3.45 -21.50 8.20
N GLU A 108 3.01 -21.97 9.38
CA GLU A 108 1.63 -22.43 9.58
C GLU A 108 0.60 -21.32 9.38
N LYS A 109 0.90 -20.10 9.83
CA LYS A 109 0.01 -18.93 9.67
C LYS A 109 -0.06 -18.47 8.22
N GLU A 110 1.07 -18.54 7.51
CA GLU A 110 1.13 -18.25 6.08
C GLU A 110 0.24 -19.21 5.30
N ILE A 111 0.34 -20.51 5.59
CA ILE A 111 -0.51 -21.55 4.98
C ILE A 111 -1.99 -21.31 5.30
N GLU A 112 -2.34 -21.02 6.55
CA GLU A 112 -3.73 -20.75 6.96
C GLU A 112 -4.30 -19.52 6.25
N HIS A 113 -3.52 -18.45 6.15
CA HIS A 113 -3.94 -17.21 5.48
C HIS A 113 -4.18 -17.44 3.98
N ILE A 114 -3.24 -18.09 3.29
CA ILE A 114 -3.37 -18.43 1.86
C ILE A 114 -4.60 -19.33 1.65
N ARG A 115 -4.75 -20.36 2.49
CA ARG A 115 -5.87 -21.31 2.41
C ARG A 115 -7.20 -20.58 2.56
N ARG A 116 -7.32 -19.67 3.53
CA ARG A 116 -8.52 -18.86 3.72
C ARG A 116 -8.80 -17.96 2.52
N GLY A 117 -7.76 -17.36 1.92
CA GLY A 117 -7.88 -16.59 0.68
C GLY A 117 -8.43 -17.42 -0.48
N CYS A 118 -7.85 -18.61 -0.70
CA CYS A 118 -8.29 -19.57 -1.71
C CYS A 118 -9.74 -20.02 -1.48
N GLU A 119 -10.10 -20.42 -0.26
CA GLU A 119 -11.46 -20.87 0.09
C GLU A 119 -12.52 -19.78 -0.05
N LEU A 120 -12.19 -18.53 0.30
CA LEU A 120 -13.12 -17.40 0.17
C LEU A 120 -13.36 -16.98 -1.28
N GLN A 121 -12.46 -17.33 -2.20
CA GLN A 121 -12.43 -16.76 -3.55
C GLN A 121 -12.44 -17.81 -4.66
N ASP A 122 -12.49 -19.09 -4.31
CA ASP A 122 -12.54 -20.24 -5.23
C ASP A 122 -11.39 -20.21 -6.26
N ILE A 123 -10.17 -19.97 -5.77
CA ILE A 123 -8.94 -19.90 -6.58
C ILE A 123 -7.85 -20.82 -6.02
N GLU A 124 -6.98 -21.32 -6.90
CA GLU A 124 -5.73 -21.97 -6.50
C GLU A 124 -4.60 -20.94 -6.39
N SER A 125 -3.80 -21.05 -5.32
CA SER A 125 -2.60 -20.23 -5.16
C SER A 125 -1.46 -20.73 -6.05
N TYR A 126 -0.63 -19.83 -6.55
CA TYR A 126 0.59 -20.19 -7.29
C TYR A 126 1.79 -19.36 -6.86
N GLU A 127 2.99 -19.90 -7.06
CA GLU A 127 4.25 -19.19 -6.83
C GLU A 127 4.63 -18.36 -8.06
N VAL A 128 5.04 -17.11 -7.83
CA VAL A 128 5.43 -16.17 -8.88
C VAL A 128 6.64 -15.35 -8.44
N GLN A 129 7.57 -15.11 -9.37
CA GLN A 129 8.65 -14.15 -9.16
C GLN A 129 8.27 -12.81 -9.74
N VAL A 130 8.39 -11.75 -8.94
CA VAL A 130 8.08 -10.38 -9.36
C VAL A 130 9.29 -9.47 -9.18
N PRO A 131 9.44 -8.41 -9.99
CA PRO A 131 10.51 -7.44 -9.81
C PRO A 131 10.46 -6.83 -8.40
N ALA A 132 11.61 -6.69 -7.75
CA ALA A 132 11.75 -6.07 -6.45
C ALA A 132 12.38 -4.68 -6.58
N ARG A 133 11.80 -3.68 -5.92
CA ARG A 133 12.31 -2.30 -5.95
C ARG A 133 12.12 -1.61 -4.61
N THR A 134 13.03 -0.74 -4.22
CA THR A 134 12.78 0.16 -3.10
C THR A 134 11.80 1.25 -3.52
N LEU A 135 10.95 1.71 -2.59
CA LEU A 135 10.07 2.84 -2.85
C LEU A 135 10.90 4.08 -3.23
N ASN A 136 12.06 4.26 -2.59
CA ASN A 136 13.01 5.32 -2.91
C ASN A 136 13.38 5.35 -4.41
N SER A 137 13.74 4.20 -4.99
CA SER A 137 14.16 4.13 -6.41
C SER A 137 13.05 4.54 -7.38
N ILE A 138 11.79 4.27 -7.02
CA ILE A 138 10.63 4.63 -7.82
C ILE A 138 10.36 6.13 -7.72
N LEU A 139 10.45 6.69 -6.51
CA LEU A 139 10.28 8.13 -6.29
C LEU A 139 11.33 8.95 -7.04
N GLU A 140 12.57 8.45 -7.10
CA GLU A 140 13.66 9.06 -7.89
C GLU A 140 13.41 8.98 -9.39
N GLN A 141 13.01 7.80 -9.90
CA GLN A 141 12.72 7.59 -11.32
C GLN A 141 11.64 8.56 -11.83
N HIS A 142 10.58 8.78 -11.04
CA HIS A 142 9.44 9.61 -11.45
C HIS A 142 9.54 11.05 -10.97
N ILE A 143 10.64 11.44 -10.32
CA ILE A 143 10.89 12.80 -9.83
C ILE A 143 9.73 13.26 -8.92
N ILE A 144 9.30 12.38 -8.00
CA ILE A 144 8.20 12.65 -7.08
C ILE A 144 8.76 13.37 -5.86
N GLU A 145 8.50 14.67 -5.73
CA GLU A 145 9.04 15.48 -4.63
C GLU A 145 8.07 15.63 -3.45
N LYS A 146 6.76 15.66 -3.72
CA LYS A 146 5.73 15.88 -2.70
C LYS A 146 4.79 14.68 -2.63
N ILE A 147 4.61 14.16 -1.42
CA ILE A 147 3.70 13.05 -1.13
C ILE A 147 2.74 13.51 -0.05
N ASP A 148 1.47 13.67 -0.43
CA ASP A 148 0.41 14.06 0.49
C ASP A 148 -0.12 12.88 1.29
N PHE A 149 -0.16 11.69 0.67
CA PHE A 149 -0.69 10.48 1.30
C PHE A 149 0.03 9.23 0.80
N LEU A 150 0.39 8.34 1.72
CA LEU A 150 0.82 6.97 1.42
C LEU A 150 -0.21 6.00 2.02
N SER A 151 -0.84 5.20 1.18
CA SER A 151 -1.58 4.00 1.59
C SER A 151 -0.65 2.80 1.45
N LEU A 152 -0.40 2.10 2.55
CA LEU A 152 0.51 0.97 2.61
C LEU A 152 -0.23 -0.26 3.14
N ASP A 153 -0.57 -1.16 2.22
CA ASP A 153 -1.24 -2.43 2.48
C ASP A 153 -0.55 -3.49 1.61
N VAL A 154 0.49 -4.13 2.16
CA VAL A 154 1.35 -5.07 1.42
C VAL A 154 1.43 -6.41 2.14
N GLU A 155 0.34 -6.74 2.83
CA GLU A 155 0.07 -8.07 3.38
C GLU A 155 1.12 -8.56 4.40
N GLY A 156 1.72 -7.65 5.18
CA GLY A 156 2.69 -7.98 6.24
C GLY A 156 4.12 -7.53 5.96
N PHE A 157 4.39 -6.93 4.80
CA PHE A 157 5.70 -6.39 4.43
C PHE A 157 5.86 -4.89 4.70
N GLU A 158 4.94 -4.28 5.46
CA GLU A 158 4.87 -2.83 5.65
C GLU A 158 6.20 -2.28 6.19
N LEU A 159 6.80 -2.95 7.19
CA LEU A 159 8.09 -2.53 7.75
C LEU A 159 9.22 -2.58 6.72
N SER A 160 9.27 -3.61 5.88
CA SER A 160 10.28 -3.73 4.80
C SER A 160 10.16 -2.56 3.82
N VAL A 161 8.93 -2.21 3.44
CA VAL A 161 8.67 -1.05 2.57
C VAL A 161 9.10 0.26 3.23
N LEU A 162 8.78 0.45 4.51
CA LEU A 162 9.19 1.62 5.29
C LEU A 162 10.72 1.71 5.42
N GLN A 163 11.42 0.57 5.47
CA GLN A 163 12.89 0.52 5.43
C GLN A 163 13.49 0.72 4.02
N GLY A 164 12.65 0.89 3.00
CA GLY A 164 13.05 1.14 1.60
C GLY A 164 12.81 2.58 1.12
N ILE A 165 12.62 3.53 2.05
CA ILE A 165 12.40 4.95 1.75
C ILE A 165 13.30 5.83 2.62
N ASP A 166 13.96 6.81 1.98
CA ASP A 166 14.69 7.87 2.68
C ASP A 166 13.69 8.91 3.18
N PHE A 167 13.32 8.84 4.45
CA PHE A 167 12.38 9.80 5.05
C PHE A 167 12.94 11.21 5.20
N ASP A 168 14.25 11.45 5.10
CA ASP A 168 14.79 12.81 5.10
C ASP A 168 14.54 13.51 3.76
N LYS A 169 14.51 12.74 2.66
CA LYS A 169 14.21 13.23 1.32
C LYS A 169 12.73 13.14 0.96
N TYR A 170 12.11 12.00 1.22
CA TYR A 170 10.73 11.69 0.83
C TYR A 170 9.89 11.41 2.07
N ARG A 171 9.11 12.40 2.49
CA ARG A 171 8.33 12.31 3.74
C ARG A 171 6.84 12.53 3.47
N PRO A 172 6.04 11.46 3.30
CA PRO A 172 4.59 11.58 3.21
C PRO A 172 4.00 12.42 4.35
N ALA A 173 3.05 13.29 4.06
CA ALA A 173 2.37 14.06 5.12
C ALA A 173 1.49 13.16 6.00
N TRP A 174 0.80 12.21 5.36
CA TRP A 174 -0.06 11.22 5.99
C TRP A 174 0.29 9.81 5.51
N MET A 175 0.22 8.82 6.40
CA MET A 175 0.35 7.41 6.03
C MET A 175 -0.78 6.59 6.64
N LEU A 176 -1.52 5.84 5.83
CA LEU A 176 -2.40 4.77 6.33
C LEU A 176 -1.64 3.46 6.15
N VAL A 177 -1.40 2.75 7.24
CA VAL A 177 -0.63 1.50 7.23
C VAL A 177 -1.50 0.36 7.77
N GLU A 178 -1.60 -0.75 7.03
CA GLU A 178 -2.17 -2.01 7.51
C GLU A 178 -1.20 -2.66 8.52
N ALA A 179 -1.23 -2.21 9.77
CA ALA A 179 -0.23 -2.51 10.78
C ALA A 179 -0.44 -3.88 11.46
N ARG A 180 -0.25 -4.98 10.72
CA ARG A 180 -0.30 -6.36 11.28
C ARG A 180 0.68 -6.56 12.44
N TYR A 181 1.86 -5.96 12.36
CA TYR A 181 2.89 -5.95 13.40
C TYR A 181 3.13 -4.55 13.95
N ARG A 182 2.09 -3.99 14.58
CA ARG A 182 2.05 -2.60 15.01
C ARG A 182 3.24 -2.15 15.86
N ASP A 183 3.68 -2.94 16.84
CA ASP A 183 4.79 -2.53 17.72
C ASP A 183 6.08 -2.25 16.94
N GLU A 184 6.33 -3.00 15.87
CA GLU A 184 7.53 -2.87 15.03
C GLU A 184 7.43 -1.59 14.17
N ILE A 185 6.25 -1.35 13.58
CA ILE A 185 5.93 -0.15 12.79
C ILE A 185 6.00 1.10 13.67
N ASP A 186 5.32 1.09 14.82
CA ASP A 186 5.32 2.20 15.78
C ASP A 186 6.75 2.51 16.25
N SER A 187 7.54 1.47 16.57
CA SER A 187 8.93 1.66 17.01
C SER A 187 9.81 2.30 15.94
N PHE A 188 9.61 1.92 14.67
CA PHE A 188 10.32 2.49 13.53
C PHE A 188 9.89 3.94 13.25
N LEU A 189 8.58 4.23 13.32
CA LEU A 189 8.03 5.53 12.94
C LEU A 189 8.05 6.60 14.05
N LYS A 190 8.16 6.23 15.34
CA LYS A 190 7.96 7.13 16.50
C LYS A 190 8.72 8.46 16.51
N GLN A 191 9.84 8.59 15.80
CA GLN A 191 10.62 9.83 15.73
C GLN A 191 10.22 10.73 14.55
N LEU A 192 9.44 10.20 13.62
CA LEU A 192 9.10 10.83 12.35
C LEU A 192 7.59 11.09 12.24
N TYR A 193 6.78 10.22 12.83
CA TYR A 193 5.33 10.24 12.76
C TYR A 193 4.68 9.94 14.11
N GLU A 194 3.47 10.44 14.31
CA GLU A 194 2.57 10.06 15.40
C GLU A 194 1.34 9.31 14.87
N PRO A 195 0.89 8.24 15.55
CA PRO A 195 -0.41 7.62 15.24
C PRO A 195 -1.54 8.54 15.72
N VAL A 196 -2.46 8.90 14.82
CA VAL A 196 -3.56 9.84 15.13
C VAL A 196 -4.94 9.19 15.16
N ALA A 197 -5.10 8.02 14.54
CA ALA A 197 -6.36 7.29 14.51
C ALA A 197 -6.17 5.83 14.11
N GLU A 198 -6.98 4.96 14.70
CA GLU A 198 -7.21 3.60 14.23
C GLU A 198 -8.51 3.60 13.41
N LEU A 199 -8.41 3.34 12.11
CA LEU A 199 -9.54 3.42 11.18
C LEU A 199 -10.19 2.06 10.92
N SER A 200 -9.50 0.96 11.25
CA SER A 200 -10.03 -0.40 11.32
C SER A 200 -9.24 -1.22 12.36
N HIS A 201 -9.38 -2.55 12.37
CA HIS A 201 -8.60 -3.44 13.24
C HIS A 201 -7.08 -3.37 13.00
N HIS A 202 -6.66 -3.26 11.73
CA HIS A 202 -5.24 -3.18 11.37
C HIS A 202 -4.83 -1.82 10.81
N ASP A 203 -5.78 -1.01 10.34
CA ASP A 203 -5.47 0.26 9.69
C ASP A 203 -5.19 1.39 10.69
N VAL A 204 -3.93 1.82 10.77
CA VAL A 204 -3.50 2.94 11.60
C VAL A 204 -3.09 4.11 10.72
N LEU A 205 -3.66 5.29 10.99
CA LEU A 205 -3.30 6.54 10.33
C LEU A 205 -2.23 7.26 11.13
N TYR A 206 -1.13 7.57 10.46
CA TYR A 206 0.01 8.30 10.97
C TYR A 206 0.09 9.70 10.34
N LYS A 207 0.47 10.68 11.16
CA LYS A 207 0.74 12.06 10.74
C LYS A 207 2.22 12.38 10.94
N ASN A 208 2.82 13.02 9.95
CA ASN A 208 4.20 13.49 10.03
C ASN A 208 4.35 14.58 11.11
N LEU A 209 5.35 14.46 11.98
CA LEU A 209 5.60 15.39 13.09
C LEU A 209 6.10 16.77 12.66
N LYS A 210 6.61 16.92 11.43
CA LYS A 210 7.16 18.18 10.92
C LYS A 210 6.12 19.12 10.27
N PHE A 211 4.84 18.73 10.19
CA PHE A 211 3.78 19.51 9.54
C PHE A 211 2.49 19.61 10.34
#